data_AF-A0A497JLB7-F1
#
_entry.id   AF-A0A497JLB7-F1
#
_cell.length_a   1.000
_cell.length_b   1.000
_cell.length_c   1.000
_cell.angle_alpha   90.00
_cell.angle_beta   90.00
_cell.angle_gamma   90.00
#
_symmetry.space_group_name_H-M   'P 1'
#
loop_
_entity.id
_entity.type
_entity.pdbx_description
1 polymer ?
#
loop_
_entity_poly.entity_id
_entity_poly.type
_entity_poly.pdbx_seq_one_letter_code
_entity_poly.pdbx_strand_id
1 'polypeptide(L)'
;MGFRFYKRTWLSRWFGINFNKKSVSVTVGPPGLRLTTGTKGARVTVGVPKTGLYVSKQVVSTAKPRRRKKQKEEIGWFENWYLCWQQHGWFVRTLMLIGTPIAIVCWIGFYVALAALFISAACLAFFLGIILAGLR
;
A
#
# COMPACT_ATOMS: atom_id res chain seq x y z
N MET A 1 -25.54 16.13 -29.00
CA MET A 1 -25.98 15.00 -28.14
C MET A 1 -26.41 13.85 -29.05
N GLY A 2 -25.58 12.81 -29.21
CA GLY A 2 -25.82 11.75 -30.21
C GLY A 2 -26.62 10.57 -29.67
N PHE A 3 -27.51 9.98 -30.49
CA PHE A 3 -28.32 8.81 -30.14
C PHE A 3 -27.49 7.68 -29.51
N ARG A 4 -27.87 7.21 -28.32
CA ARG A 4 -27.25 6.04 -27.66
C ARG A 4 -28.00 4.78 -28.09
N PHE A 5 -27.51 4.09 -29.12
CA PHE A 5 -28.04 2.78 -29.53
C PHE A 5 -27.75 1.72 -28.46
N TYR A 6 -28.76 1.44 -27.64
CA TYR A 6 -28.82 0.33 -26.69
C TYR A 6 -30.21 -0.29 -26.78
N LYS A 7 -30.29 -1.57 -27.10
CA LYS A 7 -31.56 -2.30 -27.14
C LYS A 7 -31.37 -3.66 -26.47
N ARG A 8 -32.19 -3.92 -25.45
CA ARG A 8 -32.30 -5.23 -24.81
C ARG A 8 -33.62 -5.86 -25.21
N THR A 9 -33.58 -7.03 -25.82
CA THR A 9 -34.76 -7.81 -26.18
C THR A 9 -34.78 -9.10 -25.39
N TRP A 10 -35.85 -9.32 -24.62
CA TRP A 10 -36.07 -10.60 -23.94
C TRP A 10 -36.90 -11.50 -24.84
N LEU A 11 -36.39 -12.70 -25.12
CA LEU A 11 -37.17 -13.72 -25.84
C LEU A 11 -37.95 -14.59 -24.84
N SER A 12 -37.43 -14.75 -23.63
CA SER A 12 -38.11 -15.42 -22.52
C SER A 12 -37.60 -14.91 -21.18
N ARG A 13 -38.15 -15.41 -20.07
CA ARG A 13 -37.67 -15.10 -18.70
C ARG A 13 -36.20 -15.48 -18.46
N TRP A 14 -35.65 -16.39 -19.26
CA TRP A 14 -34.33 -16.98 -19.05
C TRP A 14 -33.31 -16.57 -20.13
N PHE A 15 -33.78 -16.10 -21.29
CA PHE A 15 -32.95 -15.76 -22.44
C PHE A 15 -33.20 -14.32 -22.90
N GLY A 16 -32.14 -13.52 -23.00
CA GLY A 16 -32.22 -12.14 -23.49
C GLY A 16 -31.01 -11.73 -24.29
N ILE A 17 -31.21 -10.88 -25.28
CA ILE A 17 -30.17 -10.38 -26.17
C ILE A 17 -29.96 -8.89 -25.89
N ASN A 18 -28.70 -8.48 -25.83
CA ASN A 18 -28.25 -7.12 -25.60
C ASN A 18 -27.51 -6.65 -26.86
N PHE A 19 -28.08 -5.65 -27.54
CA PHE A 19 -27.49 -4.95 -28.67
C PHE A 19 -26.99 -3.57 -28.23
N ASN A 20 -25.75 -3.24 -28.58
CA ASN A 20 -25.11 -1.97 -28.27
C ASN A 20 -24.27 -1.53 -29.48
N LYS A 21 -23.92 -0.24 -29.58
CA LYS A 21 -23.16 0.34 -30.71
C LYS A 21 -21.95 -0.45 -31.19
N LYS A 22 -21.24 -1.13 -30.27
CA LYS A 22 -19.97 -1.83 -30.54
C LYS A 22 -20.02 -3.33 -30.23
N SER A 23 -21.15 -3.86 -29.77
CA SER A 23 -21.20 -5.25 -29.31
C SER A 23 -22.60 -5.82 -29.24
N VAL A 24 -22.68 -7.13 -29.48
CA VAL A 24 -23.87 -7.94 -29.24
C VAL A 24 -23.51 -9.01 -28.22
N SER A 25 -24.43 -9.26 -27.29
CA SER A 25 -24.27 -10.28 -26.25
C SER A 25 -25.60 -10.94 -25.94
N VAL A 26 -25.58 -12.24 -25.69
CA VAL A 26 -26.72 -13.04 -25.25
C VAL A 26 -26.53 -13.37 -23.79
N THR A 27 -27.60 -13.30 -23.01
CA THR A 27 -27.66 -13.69 -21.61
C THR A 27 -28.60 -14.88 -21.45
N VAL A 28 -28.12 -15.92 -20.78
CA VAL A 28 -28.83 -17.16 -20.53
C VAL A 28 -28.73 -17.51 -19.05
N GLY A 29 -29.86 -17.85 -18.44
CA GLY A 29 -29.88 -18.53 -17.14
C GLY A 29 -30.84 -17.92 -16.11
N PRO A 30 -30.99 -18.62 -14.97
CA PRO A 30 -31.88 -18.23 -13.89
C PRO A 30 -31.50 -16.95 -13.15
N PRO A 31 -32.45 -16.32 -12.44
CA PRO A 31 -32.11 -15.38 -11.38
C PRO A 31 -31.15 -16.06 -10.39
N GLY A 32 -29.99 -15.45 -10.17
CA GLY A 32 -28.93 -16.00 -9.32
C GLY A 32 -27.81 -16.74 -10.06
N LEU A 33 -28.01 -17.17 -11.31
CA LEU A 33 -26.94 -17.73 -12.15
C LEU A 33 -27.14 -17.32 -13.61
N ARG A 34 -26.39 -16.32 -14.07
CA ARG A 34 -26.47 -15.81 -15.44
C ARG A 34 -25.15 -15.96 -16.17
N LEU A 35 -25.23 -16.53 -17.36
CA LEU A 35 -24.14 -16.63 -18.31
C LEU A 35 -24.39 -15.61 -19.43
N THR A 36 -23.48 -14.67 -19.61
CA THR A 36 -23.55 -13.69 -20.69
C THR A 36 -22.38 -13.92 -21.63
N THR A 37 -22.66 -14.25 -22.89
CA THR A 37 -21.66 -14.47 -23.94
C THR A 37 -21.86 -13.49 -25.08
N GLY A 38 -20.79 -13.01 -25.70
CA GLY A 38 -20.92 -12.06 -26.79
C GLY A 38 -19.58 -11.62 -27.37
N THR A 39 -19.62 -10.58 -28.20
CA THR A 39 -18.42 -10.12 -28.93
C THR A 39 -17.30 -9.60 -28.01
N LYS A 40 -17.64 -9.16 -26.79
CA LYS A 40 -16.65 -8.73 -25.77
C LYS A 40 -16.15 -9.87 -24.86
N GLY A 41 -16.63 -11.09 -25.11
CA GLY A 41 -16.28 -12.29 -24.37
C GLY A 41 -17.42 -12.82 -23.50
N ALA A 42 -17.07 -13.66 -22.52
CA ALA A 42 -18.00 -14.37 -21.67
C ALA A 42 -17.89 -13.90 -20.21
N ARG A 43 -19.04 -13.69 -19.57
CA ARG A 43 -19.18 -13.30 -18.16
C ARG A 43 -20.12 -14.25 -17.46
N VAL A 44 -19.72 -14.71 -16.29
CA VAL A 44 -20.55 -15.51 -15.39
C VAL A 44 -20.92 -14.64 -14.22
N THR A 45 -22.20 -14.62 -13.87
CA THR A 45 -22.72 -13.89 -12.72
C THR A 45 -23.42 -14.88 -11.82
N VAL A 46 -22.96 -14.97 -10.57
CA VAL A 46 -23.52 -15.83 -9.52
C VAL A 46 -23.98 -14.93 -8.39
N GLY A 47 -25.16 -15.18 -7.82
CA GLY A 47 -25.70 -14.35 -6.76
C GLY A 47 -26.90 -14.98 -6.09
N VAL A 48 -27.28 -14.41 -4.94
CA VAL A 48 -28.45 -14.89 -4.21
C VAL A 48 -29.69 -14.23 -4.83
N PRO A 49 -30.66 -15.00 -5.36
CA PRO A 49 -31.82 -14.44 -6.01
C PRO A 49 -32.61 -13.54 -5.05
N LYS A 50 -33.19 -12.46 -5.57
CA LYS A 50 -34.05 -11.50 -4.82
C LYS A 50 -33.37 -10.72 -3.67
N THR A 51 -32.05 -10.87 -3.46
CA THR A 51 -31.31 -10.10 -2.43
C THR A 51 -30.53 -8.91 -2.96
N GLY A 52 -30.34 -8.82 -4.29
CA GLY A 52 -29.46 -7.83 -4.91
C GLY A 52 -27.97 -8.14 -4.81
N LEU A 53 -27.57 -9.19 -4.08
CA LEU A 53 -26.18 -9.63 -3.95
C LEU A 53 -25.77 -10.52 -5.11
N TYR A 54 -24.79 -10.08 -5.90
CA TYR A 54 -24.21 -10.87 -6.99
C TYR A 54 -22.72 -10.57 -7.17
N VAL A 55 -21.99 -11.59 -7.60
CA VAL A 55 -20.60 -11.51 -8.03
C VAL A 55 -20.55 -11.85 -9.51
N SER A 56 -19.87 -11.02 -10.30
CA SER A 56 -19.70 -11.27 -11.74
C SER A 56 -18.22 -11.38 -12.10
N LYS A 57 -17.85 -12.44 -12.81
CA LYS A 57 -16.48 -12.68 -13.27
C LYS A 57 -16.46 -12.82 -14.78
N GLN A 58 -15.52 -12.14 -15.44
CA GLN A 58 -15.24 -12.37 -16.87
C GLN A 58 -14.38 -13.62 -17.02
N VAL A 59 -14.89 -14.59 -17.78
CA VAL A 59 -14.21 -15.86 -18.06
C VAL A 59 -13.40 -15.75 -19.34
N VAL A 60 -13.94 -15.05 -20.33
CA VAL A 60 -13.27 -14.77 -21.60
C VAL A 60 -13.37 -13.28 -21.85
N SER A 61 -12.25 -12.63 -22.18
CA SER A 61 -12.23 -11.23 -22.58
C SER A 61 -11.58 -11.06 -23.94
N THR A 62 -12.30 -10.48 -24.89
CA THR A 62 -11.77 -10.14 -26.23
C THR A 62 -11.09 -8.76 -26.26
N ALA A 63 -10.99 -8.09 -25.11
CA ALA A 63 -10.37 -6.77 -25.02
C ALA A 63 -8.86 -6.88 -25.25
N LYS A 64 -8.31 -6.06 -26.16
CA LYS A 64 -6.86 -5.93 -26.39
C LYS A 64 -6.14 -5.71 -25.04
N PRO A 65 -5.00 -6.37 -24.78
CA PRO A 65 -4.28 -6.32 -23.51
C PRO A 65 -3.52 -4.99 -23.33
N ARG A 66 -4.20 -3.85 -23.42
CA ARG A 66 -3.58 -2.53 -23.24
C ARG A 66 -3.34 -2.22 -21.75
N ARG A 67 -4.21 -2.74 -20.88
CA ARG A 67 -4.13 -2.57 -19.42
C ARG A 67 -3.14 -3.54 -18.75
N ARG A 68 -2.93 -4.71 -19.36
CA ARG A 68 -2.03 -5.76 -18.85
C ARG A 68 -0.54 -5.41 -19.03
N LYS A 69 -0.20 -4.59 -20.04
CA LYS A 69 1.16 -4.06 -20.22
C LYS A 69 1.54 -3.06 -19.12
N LYS A 70 0.69 -2.06 -18.86
CA LYS A 70 0.96 -1.04 -17.83
C LYS A 70 1.10 -1.63 -16.42
N GLN A 71 0.24 -2.59 -16.06
CA GLN A 71 0.33 -3.26 -14.76
C GLN A 71 1.58 -4.17 -14.64
N LYS A 72 2.00 -4.82 -15.73
CA LYS A 72 3.23 -5.64 -15.73
C LYS A 72 4.50 -4.77 -15.67
N GLU A 73 4.48 -3.59 -16.30
CA GLU A 73 5.55 -2.59 -16.17
C GLU A 73 5.63 -2.00 -14.76
N GLU A 74 4.50 -1.66 -14.13
CA GLU A 74 4.49 -1.19 -12.73
C GLU A 74 4.99 -2.26 -11.76
N ILE A 75 4.53 -3.52 -11.89
CA ILE A 75 5.00 -4.63 -11.05
C ILE A 75 6.51 -4.87 -11.24
N GLY A 76 7.00 -4.85 -12.48
CA GLY A 76 8.43 -5.00 -12.76
C GLY A 76 9.28 -3.86 -12.24
N TRP A 77 8.75 -2.63 -12.21
CA TRP A 77 9.43 -1.49 -11.59
C TRP A 77 9.57 -1.66 -10.07
N PHE A 78 8.52 -2.14 -9.38
CA PHE A 78 8.58 -2.44 -7.95
C PHE A 78 9.54 -3.59 -7.62
N GLU A 79 9.55 -4.66 -8.41
CA GLU A 79 10.49 -5.79 -8.21
C GLU A 79 11.95 -5.33 -8.38
N ASN A 80 12.25 -4.54 -9.43
CA ASN A 80 13.59 -3.99 -9.66
C ASN A 80 14.01 -3.00 -8.57
N TRP A 81 13.09 -2.18 -8.06
CA TRP A 81 13.37 -1.24 -6.98
C TRP A 81 13.65 -1.97 -5.66
N TYR A 82 12.92 -3.04 -5.35
CA TYR A 82 13.13 -3.83 -4.13
C TYR A 82 14.47 -4.57 -4.16
N LEU A 83 14.87 -5.13 -5.31
CA LEU A 83 16.18 -5.76 -5.49
C LEU A 83 17.33 -4.75 -5.36
N CYS A 84 17.17 -3.54 -5.92
CA CYS A 84 18.13 -2.43 -5.76
C CYS A 84 18.24 -1.99 -4.29
N TRP A 85 17.12 -1.87 -3.59
CA TRP A 85 17.10 -1.53 -2.17
C TRP A 85 17.74 -2.64 -1.31
N GLN A 86 17.56 -3.91 -1.67
CA GLN A 86 18.19 -5.02 -0.96
C GLN A 86 19.72 -5.03 -1.13
N GLN A 87 20.22 -4.64 -2.30
CA GLN A 87 21.65 -4.57 -2.59
C GLN A 87 22.34 -3.38 -1.90
N HIS A 88 21.64 -2.26 -1.71
CA HIS A 88 22.19 -1.07 -1.04
C HIS A 88 21.75 -0.89 0.43
N GLY A 89 20.77 -1.66 0.91
CA GLY A 89 20.26 -1.58 2.29
C GLY A 89 21.23 -2.09 3.35
N TRP A 90 22.19 -2.94 2.96
CA TRP A 90 23.26 -3.37 3.87
C TRP A 90 24.18 -2.21 4.27
N PHE A 91 24.41 -1.25 3.37
CA PHE A 91 25.22 -0.05 3.64
C PHE A 91 24.57 0.87 4.68
N VAL A 92 23.25 1.08 4.59
CA VAL A 92 22.51 1.91 5.57
C VAL A 92 22.48 1.21 6.94
N ARG A 93 22.30 -0.11 6.97
CA ARG A 93 22.32 -0.90 8.20
C ARG A 93 23.70 -0.89 8.89
N THR A 94 24.79 -1.03 8.15
CA THR A 94 26.15 -0.95 8.72
C THR A 94 26.46 0.46 9.24
N LEU A 95 26.05 1.52 8.54
CA LEU A 95 26.20 2.90 9.00
C LEU A 95 25.44 3.17 10.31
N MET A 96 24.21 2.64 10.44
CA MET A 96 23.42 2.77 11.67
C MET A 96 23.97 1.94 12.84
N LEU A 97 24.52 0.74 12.57
CA LEU A 97 25.12 -0.12 13.59
C LEU A 97 26.41 0.46 14.19
N ILE A 98 27.17 1.23 13.41
CA ILE A 98 28.42 1.85 13.87
C ILE A 98 28.18 3.26 14.43
N GLY A 99 27.27 4.04 13.84
CA GLY A 99 27.00 5.41 14.29
C GLY A 99 26.33 5.50 15.66
N THR A 100 25.45 4.54 15.99
CA THR A 100 24.74 4.51 17.27
C THR A 100 25.63 4.29 18.50
N PRO A 101 26.59 3.34 18.55
CA PRO A 101 27.46 3.20 19.72
C PRO A 101 28.38 4.39 19.92
N ILE A 102 28.86 5.03 18.84
CA ILE A 102 29.71 6.22 18.94
C ILE A 102 28.93 7.37 19.60
N ALA A 103 27.69 7.61 19.15
CA ALA A 103 26.84 8.63 19.74
C ALA A 103 26.56 8.36 21.23
N ILE A 104 26.32 7.10 21.61
CA ILE A 104 26.09 6.69 23.01
C ILE A 104 27.32 6.96 23.87
N VAL A 105 28.53 6.58 23.40
CA VAL A 105 29.78 6.82 24.13
C VAL A 105 30.03 8.32 24.32
N CYS A 106 29.82 9.14 23.29
CA CYS A 106 29.92 10.59 23.40
C CYS A 106 28.92 11.18 24.40
N TRP A 107 27.67 10.68 24.41
CA TRP A 107 26.63 11.13 25.32
C TRP A 107 26.97 10.80 26.77
N ILE A 108 27.41 9.57 27.04
CA ILE A 108 27.86 9.15 28.38
C ILE A 108 29.02 10.01 28.86
N GLY A 109 30.04 10.22 28.01
CA GLY A 109 31.19 11.06 28.36
C GLY A 109 30.80 12.50 28.71
N PHE A 110 29.85 13.07 27.98
CA PHE A 110 29.33 14.42 28.25
C PHE A 110 28.66 14.52 29.63
N TYR A 111 27.82 13.55 30.01
CA TYR A 111 27.19 13.55 31.33
C TYR A 111 28.18 13.33 32.48
N VAL A 112 29.19 12.49 32.29
CA VAL A 112 30.25 12.29 33.29
C VAL A 112 31.02 13.59 33.52
N ALA A 113 31.34 14.34 32.45
CA ALA A 113 32.01 15.63 32.56
C ALA A 113 31.13 16.66 33.29
N LEU A 114 29.83 16.75 32.97
CA LEU A 114 28.89 17.63 33.66
C LEU A 114 28.76 17.28 35.15
N ALA A 115 28.69 16.00 35.50
CA ALA A 115 28.64 15.55 36.89
C ALA A 115 29.91 15.93 37.65
N ALA A 116 31.08 15.74 37.05
CA ALA A 116 32.37 16.10 37.65
C ALA A 116 32.47 17.63 37.90
N LEU A 117 32.01 18.45 36.96
CA LEU A 117 31.96 19.91 37.12
C LEU A 117 30.99 20.33 38.23
N PHE A 118 29.85 19.66 38.35
CA PHE A 118 28.88 19.96 39.42
C PHE A 118 29.44 19.59 40.80
N ILE A 119 30.10 18.43 40.92
CA ILE A 119 30.72 17.98 42.17
C ILE A 119 31.85 18.93 42.58
N SER A 120 32.72 19.33 41.64
CA SER A 120 33.81 20.25 41.96
C SER A 120 33.30 21.63 42.38
N ALA A 121 32.28 22.17 41.72
CA ALA A 121 31.63 23.42 42.11
C ALA A 121 30.98 23.33 43.50
N ALA A 122 30.29 22.22 43.81
CA ALA A 122 29.69 22.00 45.12
C ALA A 122 30.74 21.91 46.23
N CYS A 123 31.86 21.21 45.99
CA CYS A 123 32.99 21.16 46.91
C CYS A 123 33.57 22.57 47.15
N LEU A 124 33.81 23.34 46.10
CA LEU A 124 34.33 24.71 46.22
C LEU A 124 33.37 25.61 47.02
N ALA A 125 32.06 25.54 46.74
CA ALA A 125 31.06 26.29 47.49
C ALA A 125 31.03 25.90 48.98
N PHE A 126 31.18 24.61 49.29
CA PHE A 126 31.25 24.12 50.67
C PHE A 126 32.50 24.64 51.40
N PHE A 127 33.68 24.57 50.77
CA PHE A 127 34.92 25.08 51.36
C PHE A 127 34.89 26.60 51.54
N LEU A 128 34.38 27.35 50.56
CA LEU A 128 34.20 28.80 50.70
C LEU A 128 33.21 29.14 51.83
N GLY A 129 32.15 28.36 52.00
CA GLY A 129 31.21 28.51 53.12
C GLY A 129 31.88 28.32 54.48
N ILE A 130 32.75 27.31 54.63
CA ILE A 130 33.52 27.09 55.87
C ILE A 130 34.46 28.27 56.15
N ILE A 131 35.20 28.73 55.13
CA ILE A 131 36.14 29.85 55.27
C ILE A 131 35.40 31.11 55.71
N LEU A 132 34.29 31.45 55.05
CA LEU A 132 33.48 32.64 55.39
C LEU A 132 32.85 32.55 56.78
N ALA A 133 32.46 31.35 57.24
CA ALA A 133 31.93 31.16 58.58
C ALA A 133 33.00 31.35 59.67
N GLY A 134 34.26 30.99 59.41
CA GLY A 134 35.38 31.20 60.34
C GLY A 134 35.92 32.64 60.38
N LEU A 135 35.57 33.47 59.38
CA LEU A 135 35.94 34.89 59.29
C LEU A 135 34.94 35.82 60.00
N ARG A 136 33.86 35.28 60.56
CA ARG A 136 32.76 36.01 61.18
C ARG A 136 32.77 35.84 62.70
#